data_AF-A0A0G0FT28-F1
#
_entry.id   AF-A0A0G0FT28-F1
#
_cell.length_a   1.000
_cell.length_b   1.000
_cell.length_c   1.000
_cell.angle_alpha   90.00
_cell.angle_beta   90.00
_cell.angle_gamma   90.00
#
_symmetry.space_group_name_H-M   'P 1'
#
loop_
_entity.id
_entity.type
_entity.pdbx_description
1 polymer ?
#
loop_
_entity_poly.entity_id
_entity_poly.type
_entity_poly.pdbx_seq_one_letter_code
_entity_poly.pdbx_strand_id
1 'polypeptide(L)' 'AEEYKEGHIEGSLNIPLDEIGEAMTWLVKDVPAVVVCASGSRSEVAVTLLKANGFEKIYNGGRWNSFGNIKVGACPIK' A
#
# COMPACT_ATOMS: atom_id res chain seq x y z
N ALA A 1 6.03 -12.97 -2.01
CA ALA A 1 7.08 -12.23 -2.74
C ALA A 1 7.02 -12.45 -4.27
N GLU A 2 6.44 -13.56 -4.75
CA GLU A 2 6.29 -13.85 -6.19
C GLU A 2 5.51 -12.77 -6.96
N GLU A 3 4.33 -12.35 -6.49
CA GLU A 3 3.45 -11.39 -7.20
C GLU A 3 4.13 -10.02 -7.45
N TYR A 4 4.97 -9.55 -6.52
CA TYR A 4 5.68 -8.27 -6.65
C TYR A 4 6.83 -8.35 -7.68
N LYS A 5 7.45 -9.53 -7.82
CA LYS A 5 8.48 -9.76 -8.84
C LYS A 5 7.88 -9.90 -10.24
N GLU A 6 6.67 -10.43 -10.36
CA GLU A 6 5.96 -10.57 -11.65
C GLU A 6 5.44 -9.23 -12.18
N GLY A 7 5.11 -8.29 -11.28
CA GLY A 7 4.88 -6.90 -11.65
C GLY A 7 4.46 -6.06 -10.44
N HIS A 8 5.05 -4.88 -10.35
CA HIS A 8 4.74 -3.91 -9.31
C HIS A 8 4.83 -2.50 -9.87
N ILE A 9 4.25 -1.56 -9.13
CA ILE A 9 4.35 -0.15 -9.46
C ILE A 9 5.74 0.32 -9.04
N GLU A 10 6.51 0.87 -9.99
CA GLU A 10 7.86 1.38 -9.72
C GLU A 10 7.82 2.46 -8.62
N GLY A 11 8.60 2.27 -7.56
CA GLY A 11 8.63 3.14 -6.38
C GLY A 11 7.65 2.77 -5.26
N SER A 12 6.82 1.73 -5.45
CA SER A 12 5.93 1.22 -4.40
C SER A 12 6.68 0.43 -3.33
N LEU A 13 6.08 0.35 -2.14
CA LEU A 13 6.54 -0.54 -1.06
C LEU A 13 5.74 -1.84 -1.10
N ASN A 14 6.44 -2.97 -1.03
CA ASN A 14 5.82 -4.27 -0.87
C ASN A 14 5.64 -4.59 0.61
N ILE A 15 4.43 -4.43 1.12
CA ILE A 15 4.09 -4.73 2.52
C ILE A 15 3.02 -5.83 2.52
N PRO A 16 3.35 -7.06 2.94
CA PRO A 16 2.37 -8.12 3.12
C PRO A 16 1.30 -7.71 4.14
N LEU A 17 0.06 -8.16 3.92
CA LEU A 17 -1.08 -7.83 4.81
C LEU A 17 -0.80 -8.23 6.27
N ASP A 18 -0.13 -9.36 6.46
CA ASP A 18 0.23 -9.90 7.78
C ASP A 18 1.29 -9.04 8.49
N GLU A 19 2.10 -8.28 7.74
CA GLU A 19 3.17 -7.41 8.24
C GLU A 19 2.72 -5.95 8.39
N ILE A 20 1.47 -5.60 8.04
CA ILE A 20 0.97 -4.23 8.17
C ILE A 20 1.05 -3.71 9.61
N GLY A 21 0.86 -4.59 10.59
CA GLY A 21 1.03 -4.29 12.01
C GLY A 21 2.39 -3.65 12.32
N GLU A 22 3.45 -4.29 11.85
CA GLU A 22 4.82 -3.81 12.01
C GLU A 22 5.09 -2.59 11.13
N ALA A 23 4.57 -2.58 9.89
CA ALA A 23 4.74 -1.45 8.98
C ALA A 23 4.22 -0.13 9.56
N MET A 24 3.11 -0.17 10.30
CA MET A 24 2.54 1.02 10.94
C MET A 24 3.48 1.70 11.93
N THR A 25 4.52 1.01 12.42
CA THR A 25 5.50 1.60 13.35
C THR A 25 6.43 2.60 12.67
N TRP A 26 6.79 2.35 11.41
CA TRP A 26 7.74 3.16 10.63
C TRP A 26 7.08 3.94 9.48
N LEU A 27 5.82 3.67 9.14
CA LEU A 27 5.08 4.45 8.15
C LEU A 27 4.71 5.86 8.68
N VAL A 28 4.75 6.85 7.79
CA VAL A 28 4.34 8.23 8.09
C VAL A 28 2.84 8.41 7.87
N LYS A 29 2.10 8.82 8.92
CA LYS A 29 0.63 8.93 8.91
C LYS A 29 0.07 10.11 8.10
N ASP A 30 0.83 11.20 8.01
CA ASP A 30 0.37 12.46 7.40
C ASP A 30 0.49 12.53 5.87
N VAL A 31 1.03 11.47 5.27
CA VAL A 31 1.33 11.42 3.84
C VAL A 31 0.22 10.64 3.12
N PRO A 32 -0.34 11.20 2.04
CA PRO A 32 -1.30 10.48 1.22
C PRO A 32 -0.69 9.21 0.63
N ALA A 33 -1.32 8.06 0.85
CA ALA A 33 -0.88 6.79 0.27
C ALA A 33 -2.03 6.03 -0.38
N VAL A 34 -1.72 5.33 -1.46
CA VAL A 34 -2.64 4.45 -2.18
C VAL A 34 -2.21 3.02 -1.93
N VAL A 35 -3.13 2.20 -1.43
CA VAL A 35 -2.89 0.78 -1.17
C VAL A 35 -3.47 -0.04 -2.31
N VAL A 36 -2.67 -0.94 -2.85
CA VAL A 36 -3.05 -1.82 -3.97
C VAL A 36 -2.72 -3.27 -3.66
N CYS A 37 -3.43 -4.20 -4.27
CA CYS A 37 -3.05 -5.62 -4.25
C CYS A 37 -3.38 -6.27 -5.60
N ALA A 38 -3.24 -7.59 -5.76
CA ALA A 38 -3.49 -8.24 -7.06
C ALA A 38 -4.97 -8.27 -7.47
N SER A 39 -5.89 -8.38 -6.50
CA SER A 39 -7.34 -8.54 -6.73
C SER A 39 -8.21 -7.38 -6.22
N GLY A 40 -7.64 -6.46 -5.41
CA GLY A 40 -8.35 -5.38 -4.71
C GLY A 40 -8.90 -5.74 -3.33
N SER A 41 -9.05 -7.02 -3.00
CA SER A 41 -9.66 -7.45 -1.73
C SER A 41 -8.74 -7.19 -0.52
N ARG A 42 -7.44 -7.51 -0.66
CA ARG A 42 -6.45 -7.31 0.42
C ARG A 42 -6.17 -5.84 0.70
N SER A 43 -6.25 -4.97 -0.32
CA SER A 43 -6.03 -3.54 -0.15
C SER A 43 -7.17 -2.89 0.63
N GLU A 44 -8.42 -3.36 0.47
CA GLU A 44 -9.56 -2.86 1.24
C GLU A 44 -9.41 -3.12 2.75
N VAL A 45 -8.99 -4.33 3.11
CA VAL A 45 -8.70 -4.71 4.50
C VAL A 45 -7.56 -3.84 5.06
N ALA A 46 -6.48 -3.70 4.30
CA ALA A 46 -5.33 -2.87 4.67
C ALA A 46 -5.72 -1.39 4.91
N VAL A 47 -6.52 -0.79 4.01
CA VAL A 47 -7.00 0.59 4.17
C VAL A 47 -7.83 0.74 5.44
N THR A 48 -8.73 -0.21 5.72
CA THR A 48 -9.56 -0.18 6.92
C THR A 48 -8.71 -0.24 8.19
N LEU A 49 -7.71 -1.13 8.22
CA LEU A 49 -6.76 -1.27 9.33
C LEU A 49 -5.93 0.02 9.54
N LEU A 50 -5.38 0.58 8.46
CA LEU A 50 -4.58 1.80 8.52
C LEU A 50 -5.42 2.99 9.00
N LYS A 51 -6.65 3.16 8.48
CA LYS A 51 -7.57 4.22 8.93
C LYS A 51 -7.92 4.08 10.41
N ALA A 52 -8.20 2.86 10.88
CA ALA A 52 -8.45 2.59 12.29
C ALA A 52 -7.26 2.96 13.19
N ASN A 53 -6.04 2.94 12.67
CA ASN A 53 -4.80 3.29 13.37
C ASN A 53 -4.38 4.77 13.18
N GLY A 54 -5.26 5.61 12.63
CA GLY A 54 -5.06 7.05 12.50
C GLY A 54 -4.31 7.48 11.22
N PHE A 55 -4.25 6.63 10.20
CA PHE A 55 -3.82 7.06 8.87
C PHE A 55 -5.01 7.62 8.10
N GLU A 56 -5.16 8.95 8.09
CA GLU A 56 -6.35 9.59 7.53
C GLU A 56 -6.36 9.61 6.00
N LYS A 57 -5.19 9.76 5.37
CA LYS A 57 -5.02 9.97 3.93
C LYS A 57 -4.69 8.68 3.19
N ILE A 58 -5.41 7.60 3.48
CA ILE A 58 -5.22 6.30 2.83
C ILE A 58 -6.37 5.99 1.88
N TYR A 59 -6.04 5.60 0.65
CA TYR A 59 -6.99 5.33 -0.41
C TYR A 59 -6.83 3.90 -0.94
N ASN A 60 -7.96 3.22 -1.20
CA ASN A 60 -7.93 1.91 -1.84
C ASN A 60 -7.80 2.11 -3.34
N GLY A 61 -6.67 1.67 -3.91
CA GLY A 61 -6.43 1.69 -5.35
C GLY A 61 -6.94 0.44 -6.09
N GLY A 62 -7.36 -0.60 -5.35
CA GLY A 62 -7.80 -1.84 -5.93
C GLY A 62 -6.64 -2.66 -6.51
N ARG A 63 -6.74 -3.02 -7.79
CA ARG A 63 -5.75 -3.89 -8.45
C ARG A 63 -4.54 -3.08 -8.92
N TRP A 64 -3.33 -3.53 -8.61
CA TRP A 64 -2.10 -2.86 -9.04
C TRP A 64 -1.98 -2.78 -10.57
N ASN A 65 -2.51 -3.77 -11.29
CA ASN A 65 -2.49 -3.80 -12.75
C ASN A 65 -3.39 -2.75 -13.43
N SER A 66 -4.37 -2.18 -12.70
CA SER A 66 -5.23 -1.11 -13.22
C SER A 66 -4.48 0.21 -13.43
N PHE A 67 -3.31 0.35 -12.83
CA PHE A 67 -2.54 1.59 -12.82
C PHE A 67 -1.54 1.72 -13.99
N GLY A 68 -1.38 0.68 -14.81
CA GLY A 68 -0.46 0.72 -15.96
C GLY A 68 0.98 1.09 -15.54
N ASN A 69 1.57 2.06 -16.24
CA ASN A 69 2.96 2.52 -16.03
C ASN A 69 3.02 3.84 -15.24
N ILE A 70 2.32 3.94 -14.12
CA ILE A 70 2.54 5.08 -13.21
C ILE A 70 3.82 4.88 -12.41
N LYS A 71 4.52 5.99 -12.19
CA LYS A 71 5.61 6.06 -11.22
C LYS A 71 5.08 6.73 -9.97
N VAL A 72 5.20 6.07 -8.83
CA VAL A 72 4.84 6.66 -7.55
C VAL A 72 6.08 7.23 -6.89
N GLY A 73 5.91 8.34 -6.17
CA GLY A 73 6.96 8.82 -5.28
C GLY A 73 7.24 7.78 -4.20
N ALA A 74 8.50 7.65 -3.80
CA ALA A 74 8.88 6.76 -2.72
C ALA A 74 8.06 7.10 -1.47
N CYS A 75 7.48 6.08 -0.85
CA CYS A 75 6.76 6.26 0.41
C CYS A 75 7.77 6.66 1.50
N PRO A 76 7.56 7.80 2.19
CA PRO A 76 8.46 8.23 3.25
C PRO A 76 8.30 7.30 4.46
N ILE A 77 9.44 6.77 4.90
CA ILE A 77 9.59 5.98 6.11
C ILE A 77 10.23 6.86 7.20
N LYS A 78 9.87 6.63 8.46
CA LYS A 78 10.48 7.30 9.61
C LYS A 78 11.93 6.86 9.81
#